data_AF-A0A3D0JFT0-F1
#
_entry.id   AF-A0A3D0JFT0-F1
#
_cell.length_a   1.000
_cell.length_b   1.000
_cell.length_c   1.000
_cell.angle_alpha   90.00
_cell.angle_beta   90.00
_cell.angle_gamma   90.00
#
_symmetry.space_group_name_H-M   'P 1'
#
loop_
_entity.id
_entity.type
_entity.pdbx_description
1 polymer ?
#
loop_
_entity_poly.entity_id
_entity_poly.type
_entity_poly.pdbx_seq_one_letter_code
_entity_poly.pdbx_strand_id
1 'polypeptide(L)'
;MHGFWARIVNLEEETLLEENSALPIRGFSIKWDKIDENSYLRKIDAISSLERLSFKKNITIFVGENGSGKSTLLEAIAVSCGFNPEGGTRNYNFSTYDSHSELCEAIRLIRGFSRPQWGYFLRAESFYNVASAEEVYSREDPRGIMQQFHKKSHGESFLQLAQSSFKGR
;
A
#
# COMPACT_ATOMS: atom_id res chain seq x y z
N MET A 1 -20.24 0.02 -29.45
CA MET A 1 -18.88 -0.01 -28.86
C MET A 1 -18.42 1.42 -28.67
N HIS A 2 -18.56 2.00 -27.47
CA HIS A 2 -18.09 3.36 -27.18
C HIS A 2 -16.85 3.28 -26.29
N GLY A 3 -15.69 3.57 -26.89
CA GLY A 3 -14.42 3.68 -26.19
C GLY A 3 -14.37 4.98 -25.39
N PHE A 4 -14.04 4.85 -24.10
CA PHE A 4 -13.80 5.96 -23.19
C PHE A 4 -12.33 6.38 -23.31
N TRP A 5 -12.08 7.64 -23.70
CA TRP A 5 -10.73 8.23 -23.67
C TRP A 5 -10.56 8.98 -22.36
N ALA A 6 -9.66 8.55 -21.49
CA ALA A 6 -9.29 9.30 -20.29
C ALA A 6 -8.40 10.49 -20.69
N ARG A 7 -8.98 11.69 -20.68
CA ARG A 7 -8.27 12.96 -20.87
C ARG A 7 -7.83 13.48 -19.50
N ILE A 8 -6.52 13.41 -19.22
CA ILE A 8 -5.96 14.08 -18.04
C ILE A 8 -5.90 15.58 -18.37
N VAL A 9 -6.77 16.35 -17.72
CA VAL A 9 -6.81 17.81 -17.86
C VAL A 9 -5.68 18.39 -17.00
N ASN A 10 -4.71 19.07 -17.63
CA ASN A 10 -3.77 19.92 -16.93
C ASN A 10 -4.50 21.21 -16.55
N LEU A 11 -4.81 21.37 -15.26
CA LEU A 11 -5.24 22.62 -14.67
C LEU A 11 -4.09 23.18 -13.83
N GLU A 12 -3.61 24.35 -14.30
CA GLU A 12 -2.91 25.44 -13.60
C GLU A 12 -1.71 25.07 -12.69
N GLU A 13 -0.51 25.33 -13.20
CA GLU A 13 0.80 24.98 -12.60
C GLU A 13 1.24 25.86 -11.41
N GLU A 14 0.60 27.00 -11.13
CA GLU A 14 1.16 27.96 -10.15
C GLU A 14 0.60 27.86 -8.72
N THR A 15 -0.60 27.32 -8.51
CA THR A 15 -1.19 27.12 -7.16
C THR A 15 -0.85 25.77 -6.52
N LEU A 16 -0.23 24.85 -7.28
CA LEU A 16 0.04 23.47 -6.86
C LEU A 16 1.33 23.27 -6.06
N LEU A 17 2.24 24.26 -6.02
CA LEU A 17 3.52 24.12 -5.32
C LEU A 17 3.36 24.24 -3.80
N GLU A 18 2.40 25.04 -3.29
CA GLU A 18 2.18 25.18 -1.85
C GLU A 18 1.45 23.98 -1.24
N GLU A 19 0.38 23.46 -1.88
CA GLU A 19 -0.34 22.26 -1.37
C GLU A 19 0.53 20.99 -1.39
N ASN A 20 1.43 20.84 -2.37
CA ASN A 20 2.28 19.65 -2.49
C ASN A 20 3.43 19.60 -1.45
N SER A 21 3.72 20.70 -0.77
CA SER A 21 4.78 20.76 0.25
C SER A 21 4.44 19.92 1.50
N ALA A 22 3.14 19.74 1.78
CA ALA A 22 2.63 19.03 2.96
C ALA A 22 2.52 17.51 2.78
N LEU A 23 2.49 17.00 1.54
CA LEU A 23 2.34 15.56 1.30
C LEU A 23 3.57 14.80 1.78
N PRO A 24 3.43 13.77 2.64
CA PRO A 24 4.58 13.00 3.11
C PRO A 24 5.27 12.23 1.97
N ILE A 25 4.48 11.79 0.99
CA ILE A 25 4.94 11.18 -0.25
C ILE A 25 4.34 11.97 -1.40
N ARG A 26 5.20 12.58 -2.22
CA ARG A 26 4.82 13.40 -3.38
C ARG A 26 4.72 12.59 -4.67
N GLY A 27 5.28 11.40 -4.68
CA GLY A 27 5.27 10.54 -5.86
C GLY A 27 6.31 9.43 -5.79
N PHE A 28 6.54 8.79 -6.91
CA PHE A 28 7.63 7.85 -7.11
C PHE A 28 8.09 7.82 -8.57
N SER A 29 9.26 7.25 -8.78
CA SER A 29 9.79 6.89 -10.10
C SER A 29 10.25 5.45 -10.11
N ILE A 30 10.21 4.81 -11.27
CA ILE A 30 10.66 3.43 -11.47
C ILE A 30 12.02 3.46 -12.15
N LYS A 31 12.99 2.77 -11.56
CA LYS A 31 14.31 2.52 -12.14
C LYS A 31 14.26 1.26 -12.99
N TRP A 32 13.83 1.40 -14.24
CA TRP A 32 13.73 0.29 -15.19
C TRP A 32 15.06 -0.38 -15.51
N ASP A 33 16.19 0.28 -15.25
CA ASP A 33 17.54 -0.30 -15.30
C ASP A 33 17.77 -1.39 -14.24
N LYS A 34 16.93 -1.45 -13.20
CA LYS A 34 17.01 -2.44 -12.12
C LYS A 34 16.05 -3.62 -12.29
N ILE A 35 15.23 -3.61 -13.34
CA ILE A 35 14.23 -4.66 -13.60
C ILE A 35 14.72 -5.47 -14.79
N ASP A 36 14.76 -6.80 -14.66
CA ASP A 36 15.21 -7.68 -15.74
C ASP A 36 14.42 -7.42 -17.04
N GLU A 37 15.08 -7.51 -18.19
CA GLU A 37 14.45 -7.29 -19.51
C GLU A 37 13.34 -8.31 -19.80
N ASN A 38 13.39 -9.50 -19.20
CA ASN A 38 12.40 -10.56 -19.33
C ASN A 38 11.39 -10.58 -18.16
N SER A 39 11.49 -9.64 -17.21
CA SER A 39 10.58 -9.54 -16.07
C SER A 39 9.12 -9.46 -16.50
N TYR A 40 8.25 -10.17 -15.77
CA TYR A 40 6.81 -10.10 -16.00
C TYR A 40 6.24 -8.69 -15.83
N LEU A 41 6.91 -7.82 -15.07
CA LEU A 41 6.51 -6.42 -14.87
C LEU A 41 6.44 -5.64 -16.19
N ARG A 42 7.31 -5.99 -17.15
CA ARG A 42 7.34 -5.37 -18.48
C ARG A 42 6.17 -5.81 -19.36
N LYS A 43 5.48 -6.89 -18.99
CA LYS A 43 4.29 -7.42 -19.68
C LYS A 43 2.98 -6.87 -19.11
N ILE A 44 3.03 -6.14 -17.99
CA ILE A 44 1.87 -5.48 -17.40
C ILE A 44 1.83 -4.05 -17.95
N ASP A 45 0.97 -3.79 -18.94
CA ASP A 45 0.90 -2.50 -19.67
C ASP A 45 0.84 -1.27 -18.74
N ALA A 46 0.05 -1.37 -17.68
CA ALA A 46 -0.13 -0.28 -16.71
C ALA A 46 1.14 0.01 -15.88
N ILE A 47 2.02 -0.99 -15.70
CA ILE A 47 3.31 -0.80 -15.04
C ILE A 47 4.37 -0.42 -16.07
N SER A 48 4.50 -1.14 -17.18
CA SER A 48 5.57 -0.96 -18.17
C SER A 48 5.59 0.43 -18.82
N SER A 49 4.43 1.07 -18.95
CA SER A 49 4.30 2.46 -19.43
C SER A 49 4.57 3.52 -18.37
N LEU A 50 4.77 3.13 -17.11
CA LEU A 50 4.92 4.03 -15.97
C LEU A 50 6.40 4.29 -15.67
N GLU A 51 6.87 5.51 -15.88
CA GLU A 51 8.21 5.95 -15.44
C GLU A 51 8.17 6.70 -14.11
N ARG A 52 7.15 7.53 -13.94
CA ARG A 52 6.96 8.39 -12.77
C ARG A 52 5.48 8.61 -12.51
N LEU A 53 5.13 8.70 -11.23
CA LEU A 53 3.81 9.10 -10.77
C LEU A 53 3.95 10.16 -9.68
N SER A 54 3.16 11.23 -9.78
CA SER A 54 3.08 12.29 -8.77
C SER A 54 1.73 12.22 -8.04
N PHE A 55 1.77 12.17 -6.72
CA PHE A 55 0.58 12.30 -5.89
C PHE A 55 0.20 13.76 -5.74
N LYS A 56 -1.08 14.08 -5.95
CA LYS A 56 -1.61 15.45 -5.86
C LYS A 56 -2.47 15.67 -4.60
N LYS A 57 -2.87 14.60 -3.92
CA LYS A 57 -3.79 14.61 -2.77
C LYS A 57 -3.41 13.54 -1.76
N ASN A 58 -3.79 13.74 -0.49
CA ASN A 58 -3.54 12.81 0.62
C ASN A 58 -4.16 11.42 0.40
N ILE A 59 -5.24 11.35 -0.36
CA ILE A 59 -5.93 10.10 -0.71
C ILE A 59 -5.76 9.91 -2.23
N THR A 60 -5.18 8.78 -2.61
CA THR A 60 -5.05 8.35 -4.01
C THR A 60 -5.64 6.95 -4.14
N ILE A 61 -6.51 6.76 -5.13
CA ILE A 61 -7.20 5.50 -5.38
C ILE A 61 -6.72 4.95 -6.72
N PHE A 62 -6.20 3.73 -6.72
CA PHE A 62 -5.83 3.01 -7.93
C PHE A 62 -6.97 2.07 -8.34
N VAL A 63 -7.47 2.22 -9.56
CA VAL A 63 -8.58 1.41 -10.11
C VAL A 63 -8.10 0.75 -11.41
N GLY A 64 -8.53 -0.48 -11.66
CA GLY A 64 -8.16 -1.27 -12.83
C GLY A 64 -8.56 -2.74 -12.68
N GLU A 65 -8.41 -3.52 -13.74
CA GLU A 65 -8.78 -4.94 -13.78
C GLU A 65 -7.88 -5.83 -12.91
N ASN A 66 -8.35 -7.04 -12.57
CA ASN A 66 -7.52 -8.01 -11.87
C ASN A 66 -6.30 -8.37 -12.74
N GLY A 67 -5.11 -8.37 -12.14
CA GLY A 67 -3.85 -8.55 -12.88
C GLY A 67 -3.22 -7.27 -13.43
N SER A 68 -3.88 -6.10 -13.34
CA SER A 68 -3.33 -4.82 -13.83
C SER A 68 -2.14 -4.26 -13.01
N GLY A 69 -1.61 -5.00 -12.03
CA GLY A 69 -0.46 -4.58 -11.25
C GLY A 69 -0.72 -3.66 -10.04
N LYS A 70 -1.99 -3.41 -9.65
CA LYS A 70 -2.33 -2.52 -8.52
C LYS A 70 -1.69 -2.95 -7.20
N SER A 71 -1.88 -4.21 -6.81
CA SER A 71 -1.33 -4.75 -5.55
C SER A 71 0.20 -4.74 -5.58
N THR A 72 0.80 -5.12 -6.72
CA THR A 72 2.26 -5.07 -6.94
C THR A 72 2.80 -3.66 -6.74
N LEU A 73 2.11 -2.64 -7.27
CA LEU A 73 2.52 -1.25 -7.13
C LEU A 73 2.40 -0.76 -5.68
N LEU A 74 1.27 -1.06 -5.02
CA LEU A 74 1.05 -0.68 -3.63
C LEU A 74 2.05 -1.33 -2.68
N GLU A 75 2.37 -2.61 -2.90
CA GLU A 75 3.40 -3.34 -2.17
C GLU A 75 4.78 -2.67 -2.34
N ALA A 76 5.18 -2.38 -3.57
CA ALA A 76 6.47 -1.73 -3.84
C ALA A 76 6.56 -0.33 -3.21
N ILE A 77 5.47 0.45 -3.21
CA ILE A 77 5.39 1.73 -2.50
C ILE A 77 5.54 1.52 -0.98
N ALA A 78 4.84 0.54 -0.41
CA ALA A 78 4.86 0.26 1.02
C ALA A 78 6.25 -0.21 1.50
N VAL A 79 6.89 -1.11 0.77
CA VAL A 79 8.26 -1.57 1.04
C VAL A 79 9.24 -0.41 0.95
N SER A 80 9.13 0.46 -0.07
CA SER A 80 9.97 1.66 -0.19
C SER A 80 9.73 2.69 0.92
N CYS A 81 8.56 2.62 1.59
CA CYS A 81 8.26 3.38 2.81
C CYS A 81 8.80 2.73 4.11
N GLY A 82 9.35 1.52 4.02
CA GLY A 82 9.86 0.76 5.16
C GLY A 82 8.80 -0.08 5.89
N PHE A 83 7.68 -0.41 5.23
CA PHE A 83 6.69 -1.33 5.77
C PHE A 83 7.01 -2.79 5.39
N ASN A 84 6.49 -3.71 6.19
CA ASN A 84 6.49 -5.13 5.82
C ASN A 84 5.51 -5.34 4.65
N PRO A 85 5.89 -6.02 3.57
CA PRO A 85 5.01 -6.33 2.42
C PRO A 85 3.78 -7.19 2.77
N GLU A 86 3.82 -7.94 3.87
CA GLU A 86 2.65 -8.66 4.41
C GLU A 86 1.65 -7.74 5.12
N GLY A 87 2.00 -6.47 5.31
CA GLY A 87 1.22 -5.49 6.04
C GLY A 87 1.70 -5.28 7.48
N GLY A 88 1.17 -4.24 8.13
CA GLY A 88 1.53 -3.88 9.50
C GLY A 88 2.17 -2.49 9.66
N THR A 89 2.65 -2.22 10.86
CA THR A 89 3.44 -1.02 11.19
C THR A 89 4.88 -1.15 10.69
N ARG A 90 5.67 -0.07 10.82
CA ARG A 90 7.11 -0.08 10.55
C ARG A 90 7.85 -0.86 11.65
N ASN A 91 7.77 -2.19 11.66
CA ASN A 91 8.60 -3.03 12.53
C ASN A 91 9.64 -3.71 11.65
N TYR A 92 10.88 -3.24 11.75
CA TYR A 92 11.98 -3.71 10.92
C TYR A 92 12.46 -5.08 11.44
N ASN A 93 12.12 -6.15 10.72
CA ASN A 93 12.93 -7.37 10.69
C ASN A 93 12.63 -8.10 9.37
N PHE A 94 13.55 -8.04 8.41
CA PHE A 94 13.50 -8.84 7.19
C PHE A 94 14.07 -10.22 7.51
N SER A 95 13.26 -11.28 7.40
CA SER A 95 13.73 -12.66 7.42
C SER A 95 13.08 -13.55 6.37
N THR A 96 12.54 -12.97 5.29
CA THR A 96 12.03 -13.71 4.13
C THR A 96 12.44 -12.97 2.86
N TYR A 97 13.55 -13.40 2.26
CA TYR A 97 14.14 -12.80 1.06
C TYR A 97 13.46 -13.24 -0.25
N ASP A 98 12.37 -14.02 -0.23
CA ASP A 98 12.10 -14.94 -1.34
C ASP A 98 10.78 -14.74 -2.14
N SER A 99 10.05 -13.62 -2.01
CA SER A 99 8.77 -13.50 -2.76
C SER A 99 8.32 -12.10 -3.19
N HIS A 100 9.12 -11.04 -2.99
CA HIS A 100 8.70 -9.69 -3.37
C HIS A 100 9.06 -9.36 -4.81
N SER A 101 8.20 -8.57 -5.45
CA SER A 101 8.41 -8.13 -6.84
C SER A 101 9.70 -7.32 -6.97
N GLU A 102 10.43 -7.48 -8.08
CA GLU A 102 11.59 -6.63 -8.47
C GLU A 102 11.26 -5.13 -8.43
N LEU A 103 9.97 -4.79 -8.59
CA LEU A 103 9.47 -3.42 -8.49
C LEU A 103 9.78 -2.78 -7.13
N CYS A 104 9.85 -3.56 -6.05
CA CYS A 104 10.17 -3.08 -4.71
C CYS A 104 11.56 -2.43 -4.64
N GLU A 105 12.53 -2.99 -5.37
CA GLU A 105 13.90 -2.48 -5.40
C GLU A 105 14.09 -1.34 -6.43
N ALA A 106 13.28 -1.36 -7.48
CA ALA A 106 13.30 -0.39 -8.56
C ALA A 106 12.59 0.93 -8.22
N ILE A 107 11.61 0.92 -7.30
CA ILE A 107 10.88 2.13 -6.91
C ILE A 107 11.73 3.09 -6.08
N ARG A 108 11.71 4.35 -6.48
CA ARG A 108 12.29 5.49 -5.76
C ARG A 108 11.20 6.48 -5.40
N LEU A 109 10.89 6.58 -4.11
CA LEU A 109 9.92 7.54 -3.59
C LEU A 109 10.44 8.98 -3.66
N ILE A 110 9.56 9.88 -4.07
CA ILE A 110 9.74 11.33 -3.96
C ILE A 110 9.05 11.74 -2.67
N ARG A 111 9.82 12.03 -1.62
CA ARG A 111 9.30 12.38 -0.30
C ARG A 111 9.12 13.89 -0.16
N GLY A 112 8.09 14.32 0.56
CA GLY A 112 7.91 15.72 0.94
C GLY A 112 8.68 16.09 2.21
N PHE A 113 8.46 17.32 2.69
CA PHE A 113 9.11 17.80 3.92
C PHE A 113 8.50 17.17 5.17
N SER A 114 7.19 16.88 5.15
CA SER A 114 6.48 16.17 6.21
C SER A 114 6.95 14.72 6.32
N ARG A 115 7.50 14.34 7.47
CA ARG A 115 7.95 12.97 7.75
C ARG A 115 7.11 12.37 8.87
N PRO A 116 6.05 11.61 8.55
CA PRO A 116 5.20 11.03 9.56
C PRO A 116 5.99 10.02 10.39
N GLN A 117 5.95 10.18 11.72
CA GLN A 117 6.63 9.31 12.68
C GLN A 117 6.01 7.91 12.70
N TRP A 118 4.74 7.80 12.33
CA TRP A 118 3.98 6.56 12.34
C TRP A 118 3.23 6.35 11.02
N GLY A 119 2.98 5.09 10.67
CA GLY A 119 2.14 4.70 9.55
C GLY A 119 1.84 3.20 9.59
N TYR A 120 0.94 2.75 8.71
CA TYR A 120 0.53 1.36 8.61
C TYR A 120 0.25 0.98 7.14
N PHE A 121 0.69 -0.20 6.71
CA PHE A 121 0.32 -0.77 5.42
C PHE A 121 -0.77 -1.85 5.62
N LEU A 122 -1.97 -1.58 5.11
CA LEU A 122 -3.11 -2.48 5.24
C LEU A 122 -3.22 -3.38 4.00
N ARG A 123 -3.29 -4.69 4.23
CA ARG A 123 -3.56 -5.70 3.19
C ARG A 123 -4.81 -6.48 3.59
N ALA A 124 -5.80 -6.52 2.69
CA ALA A 124 -7.06 -7.23 2.95
C ALA A 124 -6.86 -8.76 3.03
N GLU A 125 -5.89 -9.31 2.30
CA GLU A 125 -5.58 -10.74 2.25
C GLU A 125 -4.99 -11.24 3.58
N SER A 126 -4.03 -10.51 4.16
CA SER A 126 -3.41 -10.85 5.45
C SER A 126 -4.38 -10.74 6.63
N PHE A 127 -5.41 -9.91 6.50
CA PHE A 127 -6.43 -9.74 7.51
C PHE A 127 -7.26 -11.01 7.74
N TYR A 128 -7.47 -11.83 6.70
CA TYR A 128 -8.09 -13.15 6.87
C TYR A 128 -7.30 -14.03 7.83
N ASN A 129 -5.96 -14.03 7.71
CA ASN A 129 -5.10 -14.88 8.55
C ASN A 129 -5.08 -14.43 10.02
N VAL A 130 -5.10 -13.12 10.29
CA VAL A 130 -5.12 -12.60 11.68
C VAL A 130 -6.45 -12.91 12.37
N ALA A 131 -7.58 -12.73 11.67
CA ALA A 131 -8.89 -13.08 12.21
C ALA A 131 -9.02 -14.58 12.49
N SER A 132 -8.48 -15.44 11.61
CA SER A 132 -8.43 -16.89 11.85
C SER A 132 -7.47 -17.29 12.96
N ALA A 133 -6.33 -16.61 13.12
CA ALA A 133 -5.38 -16.89 14.20
C ALA A 133 -5.96 -16.53 15.58
N GLU A 134 -6.65 -15.39 15.73
CA GLU A 134 -7.37 -15.05 16.98
C GLU A 134 -8.49 -16.04 17.30
N GLU A 135 -9.13 -16.64 16.27
CA GLU A 135 -10.13 -17.69 16.46
C GLU A 135 -9.53 -18.99 17.01
N VAL A 136 -8.27 -19.28 16.68
CA VAL A 136 -7.52 -20.43 17.20
C VAL A 136 -7.03 -20.19 18.63
N TYR A 137 -6.43 -19.02 18.90
CA TYR A 137 -5.95 -18.67 20.25
C TYR A 137 -7.07 -18.55 21.29
N SER A 138 -8.26 -18.11 20.88
CA SER A 138 -9.44 -18.02 21.77
C SER A 138 -9.97 -19.39 22.21
N ARG A 139 -9.59 -20.49 21.53
CA ARG A 139 -10.03 -21.85 21.87
C ARG A 139 -9.11 -22.57 22.85
N GLU A 140 -7.88 -22.07 23.07
CA GLU A 140 -6.85 -22.76 23.87
C GLU A 140 -6.58 -22.17 25.27
N ASP A 141 -7.21 -21.05 25.67
CA ASP A 141 -7.05 -20.46 27.02
C ASP A 141 -8.19 -20.87 27.99
N PRO A 142 -7.90 -21.64 29.07
CA PRO A 142 -8.88 -22.02 30.09
C PRO A 142 -9.34 -20.86 31.00
N ARG A 143 -8.72 -19.68 30.90
CA ARG A 143 -9.09 -18.46 31.65
C ARG A 143 -9.78 -17.42 30.78
N GLY A 144 -10.16 -17.80 29.56
CA GLY A 144 -10.61 -16.92 28.49
C GLY A 144 -11.65 -15.90 28.94
N ILE A 145 -11.20 -14.66 29.14
CA ILE A 145 -12.06 -13.50 28.97
C ILE A 145 -12.46 -13.54 27.49
N MET A 146 -13.60 -14.17 27.22
CA MET A 146 -14.23 -14.18 25.90
C MET A 146 -14.60 -12.73 25.55
N GLN A 147 -13.62 -11.94 25.12
CA GLN A 147 -13.93 -10.79 24.30
C GLN A 147 -14.63 -11.35 23.08
N GLN A 148 -15.92 -11.07 22.96
CA GLN A 148 -16.80 -11.60 21.93
C GLN A 148 -16.41 -11.04 20.54
N PHE A 149 -15.24 -11.41 20.03
CA PHE A 149 -14.82 -11.16 18.65
C PHE A 149 -15.62 -12.03 17.66
N HIS A 150 -16.32 -13.06 18.15
CA HIS A 150 -17.21 -13.95 17.39
C HIS A 150 -18.47 -13.30 16.78
N LYS A 151 -18.60 -11.97 16.79
CA LYS A 151 -19.78 -11.27 16.23
C LYS A 151 -19.45 -10.05 15.37
N LYS A 152 -18.18 -9.79 15.04
CA LYS A 152 -17.84 -8.65 14.20
C LYS A 152 -17.76 -9.06 12.74
N SER A 153 -18.46 -8.30 11.89
CA SER A 153 -18.33 -8.49 10.43
C SER A 153 -16.89 -8.18 9.99
N HIS A 154 -16.44 -8.76 8.88
CA HIS A 154 -15.08 -8.55 8.35
C HIS A 154 -14.69 -7.07 8.21
N GLY A 155 -15.66 -6.18 7.95
CA GLY A 155 -15.44 -4.74 7.90
C GLY A 155 -15.32 -4.06 9.27
N GLU A 156 -15.98 -4.57 10.32
CA GLU A 156 -15.93 -3.99 11.66
C GLU A 156 -14.59 -4.23 12.35
N SER A 157 -14.00 -5.41 12.16
CA SER A 157 -12.66 -5.69 12.67
C SER A 157 -11.59 -4.86 11.92
N PHE A 158 -11.78 -4.60 10.62
CA PHE A 158 -10.95 -3.66 9.86
C PHE A 158 -11.07 -2.22 10.39
N LEU A 159 -12.31 -1.77 10.61
CA LEU A 159 -12.58 -0.43 11.15
C LEU A 159 -12.02 -0.28 12.56
N GLN A 160 -12.08 -1.32 13.40
CA GLN A 160 -11.51 -1.31 14.74
C GLN A 160 -9.97 -1.25 14.70
N LEU A 161 -9.31 -1.98 13.79
CA LEU A 161 -7.86 -1.86 13.59
C LEU A 161 -7.49 -0.46 13.09
N ALA A 162 -8.23 0.08 12.13
CA ALA A 162 -8.05 1.44 11.67
C ALA A 162 -8.22 2.45 12.82
N GLN A 163 -9.26 2.32 13.64
CA GLN A 163 -9.53 3.21 14.76
C GLN A 163 -8.53 3.09 15.91
N SER A 164 -7.95 1.90 16.13
CA SER A 164 -6.94 1.68 17.18
C SER A 164 -5.54 2.07 16.73
N SER A 165 -5.20 1.82 15.46
CA SER A 165 -3.90 2.11 14.88
C SER A 165 -3.77 3.59 14.46
N PHE A 166 -4.83 4.22 13.96
CA PHE A 166 -4.82 5.62 13.49
C PHE A 166 -5.00 6.66 14.59
N LYS A 167 -4.96 6.26 15.87
CA LYS A 167 -4.84 7.21 16.99
C LYS A 167 -3.41 7.73 17.05
N GLY A 168 -3.15 8.80 16.30
CA GLY A 168 -1.95 9.60 16.47
C GLY A 168 -1.83 10.10 17.91
N ARG A 169 -0.62 10.03 18.47
CA ARG A 169 -0.22 10.88 19.59
C ARG A 169 0.36 12.17 19.04
#